data_AF-A0A1Y3EJU1-F1
#
_entry.id   AF-A0A1Y3EJU1-F1
#
_cell.length_a   1.000
_cell.length_b   1.000
_cell.length_c   1.000
_cell.angle_alpha   90.00
_cell.angle_beta   90.00
_cell.angle_gamma   90.00
#
_symmetry.space_group_name_H-M   'P 1'
#
loop_
_entity.id
_entity.type
_entity.pdbx_description
1 polymer ?
#
loop_
_entity_poly.entity_id
_entity_poly.type
_entity_poly.pdbx_seq_one_letter_code
_entity_poly.pdbx_strand_id
1 'polypeptide(L)'
;MSLLGNRWRGGDGQPGRYMATVGLSEPCIIGSLVEILITPKDVTEGMILVEAISPTDRIIDCSVRRRSNVYKAKFVPDEIGEWKVCITYEDVHIQGSPFSCLVYNPNNAKVSGPETAVIGQEVRYTINTEEAGPGDATVKVCHERMLVPVMFERIDRGYYVARFVPEENGSYSVQVFLNGIPLKGSPFLLDVVDASSVKAYGSGLRTANVGHLATFHVAAESVEAKEIAVVVTAPSGKKKRARLFPGDEDDVYRVEWKPVETGKHYIDLRVHNQSVKSSPYSCDVGDPELVTVRNLPKQIKQSELGSPVTFTIDASTAGSGNLEIMINDGRVHCRVRDLGQRIYLATFVPVQPTAHVVQMTFNGSAVK
;
A
#
# COMPACT_ATOMS: atom_id res chain seq x y z
N MET A 1 36.25 -16.91 1.61
CA MET A 1 37.24 -17.88 2.12
C MET A 1 37.73 -17.43 3.48
N SER A 2 37.20 -18.00 4.56
CA SER A 2 37.84 -18.01 5.88
C SER A 2 37.26 -19.19 6.66
N LEU A 3 38.00 -20.30 6.63
CA LEU A 3 37.73 -21.50 7.43
C LEU A 3 38.22 -21.22 8.85
N LEU A 4 37.31 -20.99 9.79
CA LEU A 4 37.63 -20.98 11.21
C LEU A 4 36.89 -22.15 11.86
N GLY A 5 37.57 -23.29 11.91
CA GLY A 5 37.12 -24.42 12.73
C GLY A 5 37.32 -24.10 14.21
N ASN A 6 36.26 -24.25 15.01
CA ASN A 6 36.33 -24.05 16.45
C ASN A 6 37.28 -25.08 17.10
N ARG A 7 38.26 -24.60 17.88
CA ARG A 7 39.19 -25.40 18.69
C ARG A 7 38.88 -25.21 20.17
N TRP A 8 38.61 -26.30 20.88
CA TRP A 8 38.63 -26.36 22.35
C TRP A 8 39.38 -27.62 22.80
N ARG A 9 40.14 -27.53 23.91
CA ARG A 9 40.91 -28.62 24.53
C ARG A 9 40.16 -29.16 25.76
N GLY A 10 39.86 -30.45 25.80
CA GLY A 10 39.43 -31.15 27.02
C GLY A 10 39.69 -32.66 26.96
N GLY A 11 40.28 -33.21 28.04
CA GLY A 11 40.28 -34.62 28.50
C GLY A 11 40.69 -35.75 27.55
N ASP A 12 41.83 -36.41 27.79
CA ASP A 12 42.34 -37.54 27.01
C ASP A 12 41.51 -38.83 27.17
N GLY A 13 41.19 -39.50 26.06
CA GLY A 13 40.73 -40.89 26.05
C GLY A 13 39.43 -41.25 25.30
N GLN A 14 38.67 -40.31 24.73
CA GLN A 14 37.43 -40.65 24.01
C GLN A 14 37.65 -40.89 22.50
N PRO A 15 37.19 -42.03 21.93
CA PRO A 15 37.20 -42.26 20.49
C PRO A 15 36.34 -41.20 19.77
N GLY A 16 36.82 -40.65 18.64
CA GLY A 16 36.08 -39.65 17.84
C GLY A 16 36.43 -38.16 18.09
N ARG A 17 37.35 -37.85 19.02
CA ARG A 17 37.74 -36.48 19.40
C ARG A 17 38.42 -35.66 18.30
N TYR A 18 38.90 -36.28 17.22
CA TYR A 18 39.65 -35.62 16.16
C TYR A 18 39.06 -35.84 14.77
N MET A 19 37.75 -35.68 14.61
CA MET A 19 37.10 -35.70 13.30
C MET A 19 36.75 -34.27 12.85
N ALA A 20 36.92 -33.99 11.56
CA ALA A 20 36.49 -32.74 10.94
C ALA A 20 35.33 -32.99 9.99
N THR A 21 34.31 -32.13 10.03
CA THR A 21 33.14 -32.16 9.14
C THR A 21 33.12 -30.93 8.22
N VAL A 22 32.69 -31.12 6.97
CA VAL A 22 32.43 -30.05 5.99
C VAL A 22 31.07 -30.33 5.33
N GLY A 23 30.29 -29.27 5.06
CA GLY A 23 29.00 -29.37 4.35
C GLY A 23 27.74 -29.15 5.20
N LEU A 24 27.88 -28.76 6.47
CA LEU A 24 26.76 -28.61 7.42
C LEU A 24 26.61 -27.18 8.01
N SER A 25 27.37 -26.21 7.50
CA SER A 25 27.42 -24.85 8.08
C SER A 25 26.49 -23.83 7.40
N GLU A 26 25.97 -24.15 6.21
CA GLU A 26 25.13 -23.23 5.43
C GLU A 26 23.70 -23.79 5.34
N PRO A 27 22.67 -22.93 5.35
CA PRO A 27 21.31 -23.36 5.09
C PRO A 27 21.21 -24.05 3.72
N CYS A 28 20.44 -25.12 3.62
CA CYS A 28 20.22 -25.82 2.36
C CYS A 28 18.77 -25.70 1.87
N ILE A 29 18.60 -25.66 0.55
CA ILE A 29 17.28 -25.66 -0.06
C ILE A 29 16.71 -27.09 0.05
N ILE A 30 15.46 -27.23 0.47
CA ILE A 30 14.71 -28.49 0.45
C ILE A 30 14.88 -29.22 -0.90
N GLY A 31 15.04 -30.53 -0.87
CA GLY A 31 15.28 -31.36 -2.05
C GLY A 31 16.71 -31.29 -2.61
N SER A 32 17.59 -30.45 -2.07
CA SER A 32 19.00 -30.41 -2.47
C SER A 32 19.80 -31.53 -1.81
N LEU A 33 20.80 -32.05 -2.52
CA LEU A 33 21.70 -33.05 -1.97
C LEU A 33 22.62 -32.43 -0.92
N VAL A 34 22.49 -32.87 0.34
CA VAL A 34 23.44 -32.55 1.40
C VAL A 34 24.56 -33.59 1.36
N GLU A 35 25.80 -33.11 1.27
CA GLU A 35 27.00 -33.95 1.24
C GLU A 35 27.88 -33.65 2.44
N ILE A 36 28.13 -34.68 3.25
CA ILE A 36 28.90 -34.56 4.48
C ILE A 36 30.23 -35.30 4.27
N LEU A 37 31.33 -34.58 4.45
CA LEU A 37 32.67 -35.16 4.44
C LEU A 37 33.21 -35.26 5.86
N ILE A 38 33.58 -36.46 6.27
CA ILE A 38 34.11 -36.77 7.60
C ILE A 38 35.54 -37.30 7.41
N THR A 39 36.50 -36.59 7.99
CA THR A 39 37.92 -37.00 7.94
C THR A 39 38.42 -37.29 9.34
N PRO A 40 38.75 -38.56 9.67
CA PRO A 40 39.42 -38.89 10.92
C PRO A 40 40.87 -38.38 10.89
N LYS A 41 41.33 -37.76 11.98
CA LYS A 41 42.74 -37.32 12.08
C LYS A 41 43.66 -38.37 12.68
N ASP A 42 43.19 -39.19 13.62
CA ASP A 42 44.03 -40.11 14.41
C ASP A 42 43.54 -41.56 14.40
N VAL A 43 42.58 -41.91 13.54
CA VAL A 43 41.92 -43.23 13.53
C VAL A 43 41.77 -43.77 12.11
N THR A 44 42.19 -45.01 11.87
CA THR A 44 42.25 -45.61 10.51
C THR A 44 41.18 -46.68 10.27
N GLU A 45 40.57 -47.22 11.32
CA GLU A 45 39.64 -48.37 11.29
C GLU A 45 38.50 -48.13 12.28
N GLY A 46 37.27 -48.44 11.88
CA GLY A 46 36.07 -48.35 12.72
C GLY A 46 34.80 -47.99 11.94
N MET A 47 33.64 -48.22 12.55
CA MET A 47 32.32 -48.00 11.96
C MET A 47 31.86 -46.56 12.20
N ILE A 48 31.59 -45.83 11.11
CA ILE A 48 30.95 -44.51 11.15
C ILE A 48 29.51 -44.65 10.68
N LEU A 49 28.58 -44.22 11.52
CA LEU A 49 27.16 -44.10 11.18
C LEU A 49 26.79 -42.62 11.08
N VAL A 50 25.90 -42.33 10.14
CA VAL A 50 25.35 -40.99 9.94
C VAL A 50 23.84 -41.11 9.83
N GLU A 51 23.13 -40.42 10.71
CA GLU A 51 21.68 -40.36 10.74
C GLU A 51 21.24 -38.90 10.62
N ALA A 52 20.27 -38.62 9.75
CA ALA A 52 19.64 -37.30 9.66
C ALA A 52 18.23 -37.38 10.26
N ILE A 53 17.99 -36.60 11.30
CA ILE A 53 16.71 -36.53 12.01
C ILE A 53 15.97 -35.28 11.53
N SER A 54 14.78 -35.46 10.97
CA SER A 54 13.94 -34.38 10.47
C SER A 54 13.28 -33.57 11.60
N PRO A 55 12.69 -32.40 11.31
CA PRO A 55 11.94 -31.61 12.29
C PRO A 55 10.75 -32.35 12.93
N THR A 56 10.23 -33.40 12.26
CA THR A 56 9.17 -34.28 12.77
C THR A 56 9.72 -35.57 13.40
N ASP A 57 11.00 -35.59 13.75
CA ASP A 57 11.73 -36.70 14.37
C ASP A 57 11.84 -37.97 13.48
N ARG A 58 11.68 -37.83 12.16
CA ARG A 58 11.90 -38.94 11.22
C ARG A 58 13.40 -39.14 10.98
N ILE A 59 13.87 -40.37 11.17
CA ILE A 59 15.28 -40.74 11.02
C ILE A 59 15.53 -41.23 9.59
N ILE A 60 16.59 -40.70 8.96
CA ILE A 60 17.12 -41.15 7.68
C ILE A 60 18.54 -41.70 7.89
N ASP A 61 18.69 -43.00 7.69
CA ASP A 61 20.00 -43.66 7.66
C ASP A 61 20.77 -43.23 6.39
N CYS A 62 21.83 -42.46 6.58
CA CYS A 62 22.59 -41.90 5.48
C CYS A 62 23.65 -42.91 5.01
N SER A 63 23.63 -43.29 3.73
CA SER A 63 24.64 -44.22 3.20
C SER A 63 26.05 -43.62 3.30
N VAL A 64 26.93 -44.25 4.07
CA VAL A 64 28.32 -43.82 4.23
C VAL A 64 29.23 -44.59 3.26
N ARG A 65 29.98 -43.87 2.44
CA ARG A 65 31.01 -44.45 1.56
C ARG A 65 32.39 -43.97 1.97
N ARG A 66 33.34 -44.88 2.13
CA ARG A 66 34.74 -44.57 2.40
C ARG A 66 35.54 -44.50 1.10
N ARG A 67 36.29 -43.42 0.90
CA ARG A 67 37.33 -43.31 -0.12
C ARG A 67 38.62 -42.81 0.53
N SER A 68 39.64 -43.66 0.57
CA SER A 68 40.88 -43.42 1.31
C SER A 68 40.61 -43.15 2.81
N ASN A 69 40.99 -41.99 3.33
CA ASN A 69 40.74 -41.57 4.72
C ASN A 69 39.55 -40.60 4.87
N VAL A 70 38.65 -40.55 3.87
CA VAL A 70 37.47 -39.67 3.89
C VAL A 70 36.22 -40.53 3.81
N TYR A 71 35.33 -40.33 4.79
CA TYR A 71 33.99 -40.88 4.79
C TYR A 71 33.03 -39.84 4.23
N LYS A 72 32.15 -40.30 3.35
CA LYS A 72 31.21 -39.45 2.63
C LYS A 72 29.80 -39.96 2.85
N ALA A 73 28.98 -39.15 3.52
CA ALA A 73 27.56 -39.41 3.71
C ALA A 73 26.73 -38.44 2.88
N LYS A 74 25.53 -38.87 2.52
CA LYS A 74 24.59 -38.10 1.69
C LYS A 74 23.16 -38.29 2.17
N PHE A 75 22.39 -37.22 2.14
CA PHE A 75 20.94 -37.28 2.25
C PHE A 75 20.29 -36.11 1.50
N VAL A 76 18.97 -36.20 1.31
CA VAL A 76 18.17 -35.15 0.69
C VAL A 76 17.06 -34.80 1.67
N PRO A 77 17.07 -33.61 2.30
CA PRO A 77 16.00 -33.20 3.18
C PRO A 77 14.75 -32.87 2.37
N ASP A 78 13.60 -33.24 2.88
CA ASP A 78 12.26 -33.07 2.30
C ASP A 78 11.29 -32.37 3.27
N GLU A 79 11.80 -31.85 4.39
CA GLU A 79 11.05 -31.10 5.39
C GLU A 79 11.77 -29.78 5.67
N ILE A 80 11.00 -28.69 5.77
CA ILE A 80 11.51 -27.37 6.12
C ILE A 80 11.74 -27.30 7.63
N GLY A 81 12.86 -26.75 8.07
CA GLY A 81 13.19 -26.58 9.48
C GLY A 81 14.60 -27.02 9.83
N GLU A 82 14.86 -27.16 11.12
CA GLU A 82 16.15 -27.63 11.62
C GLU A 82 16.21 -29.15 11.61
N TRP A 83 17.09 -29.71 10.79
CA TRP A 83 17.45 -31.13 10.81
C TRP A 83 18.65 -31.34 11.72
N LYS A 84 18.68 -32.46 12.45
CA LYS A 84 19.83 -32.86 13.28
C LYS A 84 20.59 -33.96 12.57
N VAL A 85 21.87 -33.74 12.33
CA VAL A 85 22.77 -34.74 11.73
C VAL A 85 23.61 -35.38 12.83
N CYS A 86 23.24 -36.60 13.20
CA CYS A 86 23.95 -37.43 14.14
C CYS A 86 25.07 -38.17 13.42
N ILE A 87 26.29 -38.05 13.92
CA ILE A 87 27.47 -38.75 13.41
C ILE A 87 28.09 -39.46 14.58
N THR A 88 28.11 -40.79 14.53
CA THR A 88 28.68 -41.63 15.57
C THR A 88 29.86 -42.44 15.00
N TYR A 89 30.85 -42.69 15.85
CA TYR A 89 31.97 -43.55 15.58
C TYR A 89 32.01 -44.61 16.69
N GLU A 90 31.92 -45.89 16.34
CA GLU A 90 31.81 -46.99 17.32
C GLU A 90 30.70 -46.72 18.36
N ASP A 91 29.51 -46.32 17.86
CA ASP A 91 28.31 -45.98 18.65
C ASP A 91 28.44 -44.78 19.61
N VAL A 92 29.53 -44.00 19.51
CA VAL A 92 29.74 -42.77 20.30
C VAL A 92 29.68 -41.54 19.40
N HIS A 93 28.90 -40.52 19.80
CA HIS A 93 28.85 -39.25 19.08
C HIS A 93 30.25 -38.63 18.93
N ILE A 94 30.57 -38.23 17.70
CA ILE A 94 31.78 -37.45 17.46
C ILE A 94 31.61 -36.04 18.04
N GLN A 95 32.72 -35.35 18.26
CA GLN A 95 32.68 -33.98 18.76
C GLN A 95 31.87 -33.05 17.82
N GLY A 96 30.89 -32.34 18.39
CA GLY A 96 30.02 -31.42 17.67
C GLY A 96 28.74 -32.07 17.11
N SER A 97 28.60 -33.39 17.21
CA SER A 97 27.34 -34.08 16.93
C SER A 97 26.37 -33.95 18.11
N PRO A 98 25.04 -33.77 17.87
CA PRO A 98 24.41 -33.58 16.56
C PRO A 98 24.71 -32.21 15.95
N PHE A 99 24.91 -32.18 14.63
CA PHE A 99 25.08 -30.95 13.87
C PHE A 99 23.74 -30.44 13.34
N SER A 100 23.48 -29.14 13.42
CA SER A 100 22.27 -28.54 12.85
C SER A 100 22.41 -28.31 11.34
N CYS A 101 21.40 -28.70 10.57
CA CYS A 101 21.26 -28.40 9.15
C CYS A 101 19.94 -27.64 8.95
N LEU A 102 20.01 -26.35 8.62
CA LEU A 102 18.84 -25.52 8.43
C LEU A 102 18.30 -25.68 7.01
N VAL A 103 17.10 -26.21 6.87
CA VAL A 103 16.46 -26.47 5.58
C VAL A 103 15.37 -25.44 5.32
N TYR A 104 15.42 -24.79 4.16
CA TYR A 104 14.47 -23.75 3.77
C TYR A 104 13.94 -23.97 2.34
N ASN A 105 12.83 -23.32 2.00
CA ASN A 105 12.27 -23.33 0.65
C ASN A 105 11.96 -21.89 0.19
N PRO A 106 12.77 -21.28 -0.68
CA PRO A 106 12.53 -19.91 -1.14
C PRO A 106 11.24 -19.76 -1.94
N ASN A 107 10.67 -20.84 -2.49
CA ASN A 107 9.40 -20.77 -3.24
C ASN A 107 8.18 -20.59 -2.34
N ASN A 108 8.31 -20.83 -1.03
CA ASN A 108 7.23 -20.60 -0.07
C ASN A 108 7.20 -19.16 0.46
N ALA A 109 8.22 -18.35 0.15
CA ALA A 109 8.20 -16.94 0.48
C ALA A 109 7.21 -16.18 -0.43
N LYS A 110 6.54 -15.18 0.14
CA LYS A 110 5.53 -14.35 -0.54
C LYS A 110 5.99 -12.90 -0.51
N VAL A 111 5.98 -12.25 -1.67
CA VAL A 111 6.30 -10.83 -1.81
C VAL A 111 5.06 -10.12 -2.35
N SER A 112 4.68 -9.01 -1.72
CA SER A 112 3.58 -8.17 -2.16
C SER A 112 4.01 -6.71 -2.18
N GLY A 113 3.76 -6.03 -3.29
CA GLY A 113 3.99 -4.61 -3.49
C GLY A 113 3.31 -4.14 -4.78
N PRO A 114 3.39 -2.85 -5.10
CA PRO A 114 2.77 -2.30 -6.30
C PRO A 114 3.57 -2.67 -7.56
N GLU A 115 2.89 -2.63 -8.71
CA GLU A 115 3.51 -2.73 -10.04
C GLU A 115 3.74 -1.35 -10.66
N THR A 116 3.12 -0.31 -10.10
CA THR A 116 3.19 1.08 -10.57
C THR A 116 3.36 2.04 -9.40
N ALA A 117 4.08 3.15 -9.61
CA ALA A 117 4.30 4.19 -8.60
C ALA A 117 4.39 5.58 -9.23
N VAL A 118 4.35 6.62 -8.39
CA VAL A 118 4.53 8.01 -8.80
C VAL A 118 5.79 8.55 -8.14
N ILE A 119 6.55 9.38 -8.86
CA ILE A 119 7.72 10.09 -8.32
C ILE A 119 7.38 10.77 -6.99
N GLY A 120 8.29 10.64 -6.01
CA GLY A 120 8.19 11.31 -4.72
C GLY A 120 7.21 10.66 -3.72
N GLN A 121 6.54 9.56 -4.08
CA GLN A 121 5.71 8.79 -3.16
C GLN A 121 6.45 7.57 -2.60
N GLU A 122 6.26 7.27 -1.31
CA GLU A 122 6.86 6.09 -0.71
C GLU A 122 6.26 4.81 -1.32
N VAL A 123 7.13 3.99 -1.89
CA VAL A 123 6.81 2.65 -2.39
C VAL A 123 7.08 1.64 -1.29
N ARG A 124 6.13 0.74 -1.06
CA ARG A 124 6.20 -0.28 -0.01
C ARG A 124 6.07 -1.69 -0.57
N TYR A 125 7.06 -2.53 -0.29
CA TYR A 125 6.99 -3.98 -0.47
C TYR A 125 6.97 -4.68 0.88
N THR A 126 6.21 -5.77 0.96
CA THR A 126 6.11 -6.66 2.11
C THR A 126 6.60 -8.04 1.71
N ILE A 127 7.44 -8.65 2.54
CA ILE A 127 8.07 -9.94 2.28
C ILE A 127 7.76 -10.84 3.48
N ASN A 128 7.03 -11.93 3.24
CA ASN A 128 6.75 -12.98 4.22
C ASN A 128 7.55 -14.25 3.86
N THR A 129 8.41 -14.69 4.77
CA THR A 129 9.26 -15.89 4.67
C THR A 129 8.92 -16.94 5.75
N GLU A 130 7.81 -16.80 6.47
CA GLU A 130 7.45 -17.73 7.56
C GLU A 130 7.32 -19.18 7.06
N GLU A 131 6.65 -19.38 5.93
CA GLU A 131 6.49 -20.69 5.29
C GLU A 131 7.76 -21.15 4.54
N ALA A 132 8.72 -20.26 4.34
CA ALA A 132 10.00 -20.57 3.69
C ALA A 132 11.02 -21.20 4.64
N GLY A 133 10.83 -21.06 5.95
CA GLY A 133 11.75 -21.61 6.94
C GLY A 133 12.92 -20.68 7.28
N PRO A 134 14.00 -21.23 7.85
CA PRO A 134 15.11 -20.43 8.38
C PRO A 134 15.86 -19.65 7.30
N GLY A 135 16.13 -18.38 7.58
CA GLY A 135 16.94 -17.53 6.72
C GLY A 135 16.62 -16.06 6.91
N ASP A 136 17.45 -15.22 6.31
CA ASP A 136 17.21 -13.79 6.25
C ASP A 136 16.98 -13.34 4.81
N ALA A 137 15.96 -12.50 4.64
CA ALA A 137 15.67 -11.87 3.38
C ALA A 137 16.61 -10.68 3.15
N THR A 138 16.95 -10.42 1.89
CA THR A 138 17.62 -9.18 1.47
C THR A 138 16.92 -8.60 0.25
N VAL A 139 17.01 -7.27 0.10
CA VAL A 139 16.37 -6.54 -0.99
C VAL A 139 17.39 -5.64 -1.68
N LYS A 140 17.36 -5.63 -3.01
CA LYS A 140 18.13 -4.73 -3.86
C LYS A 140 17.17 -4.07 -4.85
N VAL A 141 17.13 -2.73 -4.85
CA VAL A 141 16.34 -1.97 -5.82
C VAL A 141 17.30 -1.34 -6.82
N CYS A 142 17.03 -1.50 -8.12
CA CYS A 142 17.82 -0.86 -9.17
C CYS A 142 16.94 -0.07 -10.14
N HIS A 143 17.43 1.11 -10.56
CA HIS A 143 16.89 1.91 -11.66
C HIS A 143 18.03 2.23 -12.62
N GLU A 144 17.84 2.00 -13.92
CA GLU A 144 18.91 2.18 -14.94
C GLU A 144 20.26 1.54 -14.58
N ARG A 145 20.24 0.36 -13.92
CA ARG A 145 21.41 -0.36 -13.39
C ARG A 145 22.11 0.28 -12.20
N MET A 146 21.65 1.45 -11.74
CA MET A 146 22.10 2.11 -10.52
C MET A 146 21.33 1.59 -9.31
N LEU A 147 22.01 1.51 -8.16
CA LEU A 147 21.40 1.11 -6.90
C LEU A 147 20.54 2.25 -6.33
N VAL A 148 19.30 1.93 -5.99
CA VAL A 148 18.39 2.85 -5.29
C VAL A 148 18.45 2.54 -3.79
N PRO A 149 18.71 3.54 -2.92
CA PRO A 149 18.67 3.35 -1.48
C PRO A 149 17.31 2.83 -1.00
N VAL A 150 17.32 1.76 -0.21
CA VAL A 150 16.11 1.14 0.33
C VAL A 150 16.20 1.06 1.84
N MET A 151 15.17 1.56 2.53
CA MET A 151 14.95 1.29 3.94
C MET A 151 14.36 -0.12 4.05
N PHE A 152 15.14 -1.05 4.59
CA PHE A 152 14.73 -2.45 4.72
C PHE A 152 14.79 -2.87 6.17
N GLU A 153 13.66 -3.34 6.69
CA GLU A 153 13.50 -3.68 8.08
C GLU A 153 12.79 -5.02 8.25
N ARG A 154 13.18 -5.78 9.26
CA ARG A 154 12.44 -6.94 9.75
C ARG A 154 11.52 -6.46 10.86
N ILE A 155 10.21 -6.52 10.65
CA ILE A 155 9.23 -6.05 11.64
C ILE A 155 8.72 -7.18 12.54
N ASP A 156 8.79 -8.44 12.08
CA ASP A 156 8.46 -9.62 12.86
C ASP A 156 9.26 -10.85 12.39
N ARG A 157 9.09 -11.99 13.04
CA ARG A 157 9.67 -13.26 12.61
C ARG A 157 9.21 -13.61 11.20
N GLY A 158 10.14 -13.62 10.25
CA GLY A 158 9.85 -13.94 8.86
C GLY A 158 9.06 -12.86 8.12
N TYR A 159 8.83 -11.68 8.69
CA TYR A 159 8.11 -10.60 8.02
C TYR A 159 8.98 -9.35 7.91
N TYR A 160 9.19 -8.90 6.67
CA TYR A 160 10.07 -7.78 6.33
C TYR A 160 9.32 -6.75 5.49
N VAL A 161 9.76 -5.50 5.60
CA VAL A 161 9.23 -4.37 4.85
C VAL A 161 10.39 -3.63 4.17
N ALA A 162 10.25 -3.41 2.86
CA ALA A 162 11.15 -2.58 2.07
C ALA A 162 10.42 -1.30 1.64
N ARG A 163 11.06 -0.15 1.87
CA ARG A 163 10.53 1.18 1.55
C ARG A 163 11.57 2.01 0.82
N PHE A 164 11.16 2.71 -0.23
CA PHE A 164 11.98 3.70 -0.93
C PHE A 164 11.08 4.74 -1.60
N VAL A 165 11.65 5.88 -1.95
CA VAL A 165 10.95 6.95 -2.68
C VAL A 165 11.66 7.07 -4.03
N PRO A 166 10.99 6.78 -5.17
CA PRO A 166 11.59 6.95 -6.48
C PRO A 166 11.67 8.45 -6.81
N GLU A 167 12.82 8.87 -7.33
CA GLU A 167 13.09 10.27 -7.68
C GLU A 167 12.95 10.53 -9.19
N GLU A 168 13.08 9.48 -10.00
CA GLU A 168 13.01 9.53 -11.46
C GLU A 168 11.92 8.58 -11.98
N ASN A 169 11.36 8.90 -13.15
CA ASN A 169 10.40 8.03 -13.84
C ASN A 169 11.11 6.87 -14.55
N GLY A 170 10.33 5.89 -15.00
CA GLY A 170 10.83 4.71 -15.69
C GLY A 170 10.75 3.45 -14.85
N SER A 171 11.39 2.39 -15.34
CA SER A 171 11.25 1.06 -14.76
C SER A 171 12.28 0.81 -13.66
N TYR A 172 11.82 0.28 -12.54
CA TYR A 172 12.60 -0.11 -11.37
C TYR A 172 12.52 -1.63 -11.22
N SER A 173 13.62 -2.24 -10.80
CA SER A 173 13.69 -3.67 -10.49
C SER A 173 13.90 -3.87 -8.99
N VAL A 174 12.94 -4.53 -8.35
CA VAL A 174 13.00 -4.89 -6.93
C VAL A 174 13.38 -6.36 -6.84
N GLN A 175 14.63 -6.63 -6.49
CA GLN A 175 15.18 -7.96 -6.35
C GLN A 175 15.14 -8.38 -4.88
N VAL A 176 14.43 -9.47 -4.59
CA VAL A 176 14.34 -10.06 -3.25
C VAL A 176 15.02 -11.42 -3.24
N PHE A 177 15.79 -11.67 -2.18
CA PHE A 177 16.54 -12.92 -1.98
C PHE A 177 16.25 -13.47 -0.59
N LEU A 178 16.37 -14.79 -0.43
CA LEU A 178 16.43 -15.48 0.86
C LEU A 178 17.70 -16.32 0.90
N ASN A 179 18.57 -16.07 1.89
CA ASN A 179 19.90 -16.70 1.98
C ASN A 179 20.71 -16.56 0.67
N GLY A 180 20.61 -15.40 0.01
CA GLY A 180 21.29 -15.11 -1.26
C GLY A 180 20.66 -15.72 -2.51
N ILE A 181 19.61 -16.52 -2.37
CA ILE A 181 18.88 -17.13 -3.50
C ILE A 181 17.69 -16.25 -3.89
N PRO A 182 17.51 -15.87 -5.17
CA PRO A 182 16.36 -15.08 -5.59
C PRO A 182 15.04 -15.77 -5.24
N LEU A 183 14.09 -15.01 -4.71
CA LEU A 183 12.73 -15.50 -4.50
C LEU A 183 11.99 -15.69 -5.82
N LYS A 184 10.96 -16.54 -5.82
CA LYS A 184 10.06 -16.72 -6.96
C LYS A 184 9.44 -15.38 -7.37
N GLY A 185 9.56 -15.03 -8.64
CA GLY A 185 9.05 -13.77 -9.20
C GLY A 185 10.03 -12.59 -9.14
N SER A 186 11.16 -12.73 -8.46
CA SER A 186 12.24 -11.73 -8.45
C SER A 186 12.97 -11.70 -9.81
N PRO A 187 13.24 -10.54 -10.43
CA PRO A 187 12.88 -9.19 -9.97
C PRO A 187 11.39 -8.87 -10.14
N PHE A 188 10.82 -8.17 -9.17
CA PHE A 188 9.51 -7.52 -9.29
C PHE A 188 9.71 -6.19 -10.01
N LEU A 189 9.02 -6.01 -11.14
CA LEU A 189 9.10 -4.78 -11.93
C LEU A 189 8.13 -3.74 -11.37
N LEU A 190 8.59 -2.49 -11.31
CA LEU A 190 7.83 -1.34 -10.86
C LEU A 190 7.99 -0.22 -11.88
N ASP A 191 6.89 0.19 -12.50
CA ASP A 191 6.90 1.32 -13.43
C ASP A 191 6.54 2.62 -12.68
N VAL A 192 7.51 3.52 -12.60
CA VAL A 192 7.35 4.83 -11.95
C VAL A 192 7.02 5.86 -13.01
N VAL A 193 5.98 6.65 -12.77
CA VAL A 193 5.61 7.77 -13.64
C VAL A 193 5.79 9.11 -12.95
N ASP A 194 6.08 10.13 -13.76
CA ASP A 194 5.98 11.51 -13.30
C ASP A 194 4.53 11.98 -13.44
N ALA A 195 3.82 12.09 -12.30
CA ALA A 195 2.48 12.67 -12.26
C ALA A 195 2.47 14.08 -11.67
N SER A 196 3.63 14.76 -11.61
CA SER A 196 3.74 16.12 -11.07
C SER A 196 3.06 17.17 -11.95
N SER A 197 2.98 16.92 -13.26
CA SER A 197 2.25 17.74 -14.23
C SER A 197 0.73 17.61 -14.09
N VAL A 198 0.23 16.51 -13.50
CA VAL A 198 -1.19 16.19 -13.44
C VAL A 198 -1.92 17.08 -12.43
N LYS A 199 -2.84 17.89 -12.93
CA LYS A 199 -3.60 18.88 -12.14
C LYS A 199 -5.09 18.73 -12.38
N ALA A 200 -5.88 18.77 -11.31
CA ALA A 200 -7.34 18.84 -11.40
C ALA A 200 -7.83 20.25 -11.05
N TYR A 201 -8.79 20.76 -11.82
CA TYR A 201 -9.41 22.07 -11.57
C TYR A 201 -10.86 22.11 -12.05
N GLY A 202 -11.67 22.97 -11.44
CA GLY A 202 -13.10 23.12 -11.74
C GLY A 202 -13.97 23.09 -10.50
N SER A 203 -15.23 23.53 -10.63
CA SER A 203 -16.18 23.64 -9.53
C SER A 203 -16.60 22.27 -8.99
N GLY A 204 -16.82 21.29 -9.88
CA GLY A 204 -17.22 19.93 -9.49
C GLY A 204 -16.16 19.13 -8.72
N LEU A 205 -14.98 19.72 -8.48
CA LEU A 205 -13.96 19.20 -7.57
C LEU A 205 -14.18 19.67 -6.12
N ARG A 206 -14.92 20.78 -5.92
CA ARG A 206 -15.10 21.46 -4.62
C ARG A 206 -16.55 21.47 -4.15
N THR A 207 -17.51 21.65 -5.05
CA THR A 207 -18.94 21.74 -4.72
C THR A 207 -19.79 21.03 -5.76
N ALA A 208 -20.84 20.33 -5.34
CA ALA A 208 -21.81 19.69 -6.23
C ALA A 208 -23.20 19.58 -5.59
N ASN A 209 -24.21 19.26 -6.40
CA ASN A 209 -25.58 19.05 -5.93
C ASN A 209 -26.06 17.63 -6.17
N VAL A 210 -26.75 17.05 -5.19
CA VAL A 210 -27.38 15.73 -5.28
C VAL A 210 -28.28 15.68 -6.50
N GLY A 211 -28.14 14.62 -7.31
CA GLY A 211 -28.98 14.46 -8.50
C GLY A 211 -28.56 15.32 -9.71
N HIS A 212 -27.57 16.20 -9.58
CA HIS A 212 -27.02 17.00 -10.69
C HIS A 212 -25.66 16.47 -11.15
N LEU A 213 -25.34 16.70 -12.42
CA LEU A 213 -24.05 16.33 -12.99
C LEU A 213 -23.00 17.36 -12.53
N ALA A 214 -21.94 16.89 -11.88
CA ALA A 214 -20.79 17.69 -11.49
C ALA A 214 -19.64 17.44 -12.46
N THR A 215 -18.95 18.51 -12.86
CA THR A 215 -17.86 18.46 -13.84
C THR A 215 -16.62 19.19 -13.34
N PHE A 216 -15.46 18.65 -13.68
CA PHE A 216 -14.16 19.29 -13.51
C PHE A 216 -13.21 18.77 -14.60
N HIS A 217 -12.02 19.36 -14.69
CA HIS A 217 -11.01 19.04 -15.70
C HIS A 217 -9.74 18.50 -15.04
N VAL A 218 -9.05 17.63 -15.77
CA VAL A 218 -7.75 17.08 -15.42
C VAL A 218 -6.81 17.41 -16.57
N ALA A 219 -5.83 18.27 -16.34
CA ALA A 219 -4.71 18.47 -17.25
C ALA A 219 -3.64 17.42 -16.90
N ALA A 220 -3.26 16.59 -17.87
CA ALA A 220 -2.35 15.46 -17.67
C ALA A 220 -1.49 15.27 -18.93
N GLU A 221 -0.44 16.10 -19.04
CA GLU A 221 0.49 16.10 -20.16
C GLU A 221 1.15 14.73 -20.35
N SER A 222 1.14 14.21 -21.57
CA SER A 222 1.70 12.90 -21.93
C SER A 222 1.14 11.70 -21.13
N VAL A 223 -0.06 11.82 -20.56
CA VAL A 223 -0.77 10.72 -19.89
C VAL A 223 -2.04 10.39 -20.66
N GLU A 224 -2.21 9.11 -21.00
CA GLU A 224 -3.39 8.67 -21.75
C GLU A 224 -4.64 8.57 -20.86
N ALA A 225 -5.81 8.82 -21.43
CA ALA A 225 -7.10 8.68 -20.74
C ALA A 225 -7.29 7.33 -20.02
N LYS A 226 -6.75 6.24 -20.58
CA LYS A 226 -6.86 4.88 -20.03
C LYS A 226 -6.07 4.69 -18.73
N GLU A 227 -5.06 5.51 -18.51
CA GLU A 227 -4.16 5.47 -17.35
C GLU A 227 -4.72 6.29 -16.19
N ILE A 228 -5.67 7.18 -16.48
CA ILE A 228 -6.33 8.04 -15.51
C ILE A 228 -7.57 7.34 -14.94
N ALA A 229 -7.65 7.32 -13.62
CA ALA A 229 -8.84 6.89 -12.90
C ALA A 229 -9.24 7.94 -11.86
N VAL A 230 -10.52 8.28 -11.83
CA VAL A 230 -11.09 9.14 -10.79
C VAL A 230 -12.11 8.32 -10.00
N VAL A 231 -11.87 8.17 -8.70
CA VAL A 231 -12.76 7.44 -7.79
C VAL A 231 -13.34 8.42 -6.77
N VAL A 232 -14.65 8.51 -6.73
CA VAL A 232 -15.37 9.34 -5.75
C VAL A 232 -15.86 8.46 -4.62
N THR A 233 -15.51 8.82 -3.38
CA THR A 233 -15.97 8.16 -2.15
C THR A 233 -17.01 9.04 -1.47
N ALA A 234 -18.22 8.50 -1.29
CA ALA A 234 -19.33 9.16 -0.60
C ALA A 234 -19.17 9.10 0.93
N PRO A 235 -19.92 9.91 1.71
CA PRO A 235 -19.93 9.86 3.17
C PRO A 235 -20.26 8.47 3.74
N SER A 236 -21.10 7.70 3.06
CA SER A 236 -21.39 6.31 3.42
C SER A 236 -20.23 5.32 3.21
N GLY A 237 -19.12 5.77 2.62
CA GLY A 237 -17.98 4.94 2.23
C GLY A 237 -18.13 4.26 0.85
N LYS A 238 -19.29 4.38 0.19
CA LYS A 238 -19.49 3.86 -1.16
C LYS A 238 -18.56 4.55 -2.15
N LYS A 239 -17.89 3.76 -3.00
CA LYS A 239 -16.96 4.25 -4.03
C LYS A 239 -17.58 4.09 -5.41
N LYS A 240 -17.44 5.11 -6.25
CA LYS A 240 -17.88 5.08 -7.64
C LYS A 240 -16.85 5.73 -8.54
N ARG A 241 -16.56 5.10 -9.68
CA ARG A 241 -15.66 5.66 -10.69
C ARG A 241 -16.39 6.75 -11.46
N ALA A 242 -15.77 7.92 -11.59
CA ALA A 242 -16.26 9.00 -12.44
C ALA A 242 -16.00 8.67 -13.91
N ARG A 243 -16.77 9.29 -14.81
CA ARG A 243 -16.56 9.15 -16.26
C ARG A 243 -15.55 10.17 -16.73
N LEU A 244 -14.69 9.76 -17.65
CA LEU A 244 -13.66 10.61 -18.25
C LEU A 244 -13.98 10.77 -19.74
N PHE A 245 -13.89 12.00 -20.23
CA PHE A 245 -14.09 12.36 -21.63
C PHE A 245 -12.92 13.22 -22.10
N PRO A 246 -12.61 13.23 -23.41
CA PRO A 246 -11.73 14.25 -23.98
C PRO A 246 -12.25 15.66 -23.64
N GLY A 247 -11.35 16.56 -23.27
CA GLY A 247 -11.62 17.99 -23.11
C GLY A 247 -11.50 18.75 -24.42
N ASP A 248 -11.54 20.07 -24.33
CA ASP A 248 -11.43 20.97 -25.49
C ASP A 248 -9.97 21.24 -25.91
N GLU A 249 -9.02 21.00 -25.00
CA GLU A 249 -7.59 21.16 -25.20
C GLU A 249 -6.88 19.79 -25.18
N ASP A 250 -5.74 19.69 -25.88
CA ASP A 250 -4.88 18.51 -25.85
C ASP A 250 -4.43 18.20 -24.41
N ASP A 251 -4.35 16.92 -24.06
CA ASP A 251 -3.98 16.43 -22.73
C ASP A 251 -4.87 16.95 -21.58
N VAL A 252 -6.03 17.53 -21.89
CA VAL A 252 -7.04 17.91 -20.92
C VAL A 252 -8.23 16.98 -21.03
N TYR A 253 -8.65 16.42 -19.89
CA TYR A 253 -9.77 15.50 -19.80
C TYR A 253 -10.88 16.08 -18.93
N ARG A 254 -12.12 16.00 -19.42
CA ARG A 254 -13.30 16.38 -18.68
C ARG A 254 -13.82 15.21 -17.87
N VAL A 255 -13.89 15.39 -16.56
CA VAL A 255 -14.43 14.40 -15.62
C VAL A 255 -15.88 14.74 -15.32
N GLU A 256 -16.75 13.73 -15.38
CA GLU A 256 -18.14 13.83 -14.97
C GLU A 256 -18.47 12.84 -13.85
N TRP A 257 -19.18 13.32 -12.83
CA TRP A 257 -19.75 12.46 -11.81
C TRP A 257 -21.09 13.02 -11.30
N LYS A 258 -21.87 12.19 -10.63
CA LYS A 258 -23.22 12.54 -10.15
C LYS A 258 -23.40 12.04 -8.72
N PRO A 259 -23.41 12.92 -7.71
CA PRO A 259 -23.66 12.52 -6.33
C PRO A 259 -25.13 12.12 -6.12
N VAL A 260 -25.32 11.25 -5.14
CA VAL A 260 -26.64 10.72 -4.72
C VAL A 260 -26.87 10.85 -3.22
N GLU A 261 -25.89 11.37 -2.47
CA GLU A 261 -25.91 11.55 -1.03
C GLU A 261 -25.41 12.97 -0.73
N THR A 262 -25.96 13.64 0.28
CA THR A 262 -25.42 14.92 0.77
C THR A 262 -24.22 14.68 1.68
N GLY A 263 -23.32 15.66 1.78
CA GLY A 263 -22.15 15.65 2.66
C GLY A 263 -20.81 15.61 1.91
N LYS A 264 -19.74 15.46 2.69
CA LYS A 264 -18.36 15.57 2.21
C LYS A 264 -17.95 14.31 1.43
N HIS A 265 -17.69 14.48 0.14
CA HIS A 265 -17.16 13.45 -0.74
C HIS A 265 -15.65 13.61 -0.91
N TYR A 266 -14.95 12.50 -1.17
CA TYR A 266 -13.53 12.50 -1.48
C TYR A 266 -13.30 12.02 -2.92
N ILE A 267 -12.67 12.86 -3.73
CA ILE A 267 -12.37 12.59 -5.13
C ILE A 267 -10.89 12.22 -5.23
N ASP A 268 -10.62 10.96 -5.52
CA ASP A 268 -9.26 10.41 -5.66
C ASP A 268 -8.91 10.31 -7.14
N LEU A 269 -8.10 11.25 -7.63
CA LEU A 269 -7.51 11.23 -8.97
C LEU A 269 -6.24 10.40 -8.94
N ARG A 270 -6.17 9.41 -9.83
CA ARG A 270 -5.08 8.44 -9.94
C ARG A 270 -4.54 8.38 -11.35
N VAL A 271 -3.25 8.09 -11.46
CA VAL A 271 -2.55 7.73 -12.68
C VAL A 271 -1.88 6.38 -12.45
N HIS A 272 -2.07 5.42 -13.37
CA HIS A 272 -1.64 4.03 -13.19
C HIS A 272 -2.06 3.44 -11.84
N ASN A 273 -3.28 3.73 -11.40
CA ASN A 273 -3.86 3.31 -10.11
C ASN A 273 -3.18 3.88 -8.85
N GLN A 274 -2.29 4.86 -8.99
CA GLN A 274 -1.65 5.56 -7.87
C GLN A 274 -2.21 6.98 -7.75
N SER A 275 -2.57 7.39 -6.54
CA SER A 275 -3.10 8.73 -6.27
C SER A 275 -2.07 9.80 -6.64
N VAL A 276 -2.47 10.86 -7.33
CA VAL A 276 -1.57 11.99 -7.57
C VAL A 276 -1.36 12.80 -6.28
N LYS A 277 -0.32 13.63 -6.21
CA LYS A 277 0.10 14.36 -4.99
C LYS A 277 -1.00 15.14 -4.28
N SER A 278 -1.93 15.74 -5.03
CA SER A 278 -3.03 16.56 -4.48
C SER A 278 -4.30 15.77 -4.16
N SER A 279 -4.32 14.47 -4.47
CA SER A 279 -5.44 13.58 -4.15
C SER A 279 -5.31 13.04 -2.71
N PRO A 280 -6.44 12.75 -2.04
CA PRO A 280 -7.81 13.00 -2.50
C PRO A 280 -8.23 14.46 -2.31
N TYR A 281 -9.04 14.96 -3.25
CA TYR A 281 -9.72 16.26 -3.14
C TYR A 281 -11.00 16.12 -2.33
N SER A 282 -11.38 17.17 -1.60
CA SER A 282 -12.64 17.24 -0.87
C SER A 282 -13.69 18.01 -1.65
N CYS A 283 -14.88 17.42 -1.81
CA CYS A 283 -16.04 18.06 -2.43
C CYS A 283 -17.23 18.09 -1.46
N ASP A 284 -17.76 19.28 -1.20
CA ASP A 284 -18.99 19.47 -0.43
C ASP A 284 -20.22 19.30 -1.33
N VAL A 285 -21.02 18.29 -1.02
CA VAL A 285 -22.26 18.02 -1.73
C VAL A 285 -23.44 18.42 -0.87
N GLY A 286 -24.39 19.14 -1.45
CA GLY A 286 -25.69 19.34 -0.81
C GLY A 286 -26.85 19.20 -1.79
N ASP A 287 -28.05 19.49 -1.31
CA ASP A 287 -29.30 19.29 -2.03
C ASP A 287 -30.13 20.58 -1.97
N PRO A 288 -30.22 21.34 -3.07
CA PRO A 288 -30.97 22.60 -3.11
C PRO A 288 -32.48 22.39 -2.86
N GLU A 289 -33.03 21.21 -3.15
CA GLU A 289 -34.47 20.92 -2.96
C GLU A 289 -34.83 20.70 -1.48
N LEU A 290 -33.83 20.50 -0.61
CA LEU A 290 -34.02 20.38 0.84
C LEU A 290 -33.88 21.72 1.57
N VAL A 291 -33.49 22.79 0.86
CA VAL A 291 -33.50 24.13 1.44
C VAL A 291 -34.93 24.66 1.44
N THR A 292 -35.42 25.07 2.61
CA THR A 292 -36.80 25.59 2.74
C THR A 292 -36.82 27.04 3.21
N VAL A 293 -37.76 27.82 2.69
CA VAL A 293 -37.96 29.22 3.08
C VAL A 293 -39.26 29.34 3.88
N ARG A 294 -39.17 29.93 5.07
CA ARG A 294 -40.31 30.17 5.97
C ARG A 294 -40.49 31.66 6.19
N ASN A 295 -41.75 32.07 6.41
CA ASN A 295 -42.12 33.45 6.76
C ASN A 295 -41.75 34.51 5.70
N LEU A 296 -41.56 34.14 4.43
CA LEU A 296 -41.43 35.11 3.35
C LEU A 296 -42.81 35.72 3.04
N PRO A 297 -43.04 37.02 3.29
CA PRO A 297 -44.35 37.62 3.06
C PRO A 297 -44.67 37.68 1.56
N LYS A 298 -45.90 37.28 1.20
CA LYS A 298 -46.39 37.36 -0.18
C LYS A 298 -46.78 38.78 -0.59
N GLN A 299 -47.09 39.64 0.38
CA GLN A 299 -47.47 41.03 0.18
C GLN A 299 -46.87 41.88 1.30
N ILE A 300 -46.43 43.08 0.94
CA ILE A 300 -45.94 44.10 1.87
C ILE A 300 -46.89 45.28 1.73
N LYS A 301 -47.53 45.67 2.84
CA LYS A 301 -48.49 46.78 2.82
C LYS A 301 -47.75 48.10 2.67
N GLN A 302 -48.43 49.12 2.13
CA GLN A 302 -47.89 50.48 2.03
C GLN A 302 -47.42 51.01 3.40
N SER A 303 -48.11 50.64 4.48
CA SER A 303 -47.76 51.00 5.87
C SER A 303 -46.50 50.32 6.41
N GLU A 304 -46.00 49.28 5.74
CA GLU A 304 -44.83 48.48 6.15
C GLU A 304 -43.57 48.89 5.36
N LEU A 305 -43.70 49.79 4.37
CA LEU A 305 -42.53 50.36 3.69
C LEU A 305 -41.62 51.10 4.68
N GLY A 306 -40.31 50.94 4.50
CA GLY A 306 -39.30 51.46 5.40
C GLY A 306 -39.08 50.63 6.67
N SER A 307 -39.90 49.60 6.91
CA SER A 307 -39.73 48.67 8.04
C SER A 307 -38.99 47.39 7.62
N PRO A 308 -38.19 46.75 8.49
CA PRO A 308 -37.52 45.49 8.16
C PRO A 308 -38.50 44.35 7.90
N VAL A 309 -38.34 43.69 6.76
CA VAL A 309 -39.00 42.44 6.39
C VAL A 309 -38.03 41.29 6.62
N THR A 310 -38.47 40.28 7.38
CA THR A 310 -37.64 39.12 7.74
C THR A 310 -38.24 37.82 7.25
N PHE A 311 -37.38 36.89 6.82
CA PHE A 311 -37.76 35.51 6.52
C PHE A 311 -36.62 34.56 6.89
N THR A 312 -36.95 33.28 7.09
CA THR A 312 -36.00 32.26 7.55
C THR A 312 -35.68 31.29 6.42
N ILE A 313 -34.40 30.99 6.22
CA ILE A 313 -33.94 29.91 5.35
C ILE A 313 -33.45 28.76 6.23
N ASP A 314 -34.00 27.57 6.03
CA ASP A 314 -33.63 26.35 6.74
C ASP A 314 -32.93 25.41 5.74
N ALA A 315 -31.60 25.31 5.87
CA ALA A 315 -30.74 24.43 5.08
C ALA A 315 -30.12 23.31 5.95
N SER A 316 -30.73 23.03 7.11
CA SER A 316 -30.22 22.06 8.09
C SER A 316 -30.07 20.64 7.51
N THR A 317 -30.97 20.25 6.61
CA THR A 317 -30.99 18.94 5.94
C THR A 317 -30.39 18.96 4.54
N ALA A 318 -30.06 20.13 4.00
CA ALA A 318 -29.56 20.30 2.64
C ALA A 318 -28.09 19.89 2.47
N GLY A 319 -27.37 19.51 3.53
CA GLY A 319 -25.95 19.21 3.44
C GLY A 319 -25.07 20.47 3.38
N SER A 320 -23.79 20.28 3.07
CA SER A 320 -22.82 21.36 2.98
C SER A 320 -22.93 22.06 1.62
N GLY A 321 -22.90 23.38 1.60
CA GLY A 321 -22.89 24.13 0.35
C GLY A 321 -22.88 25.63 0.56
N ASN A 322 -22.70 26.36 -0.55
CA ASN A 322 -22.75 27.81 -0.56
C ASN A 322 -24.17 28.29 -0.87
N LEU A 323 -24.79 29.02 0.05
CA LEU A 323 -26.10 29.64 -0.12
C LEU A 323 -25.93 31.12 -0.51
N GLU A 324 -26.52 31.53 -1.63
CA GLU A 324 -26.52 32.91 -2.10
C GLU A 324 -27.95 33.44 -2.16
N ILE A 325 -28.14 34.70 -1.75
CA ILE A 325 -29.45 35.35 -1.71
C ILE A 325 -29.33 36.72 -2.37
N MET A 326 -30.19 36.98 -3.36
CA MET A 326 -30.30 38.25 -4.05
C MET A 326 -31.74 38.74 -4.01
N ILE A 327 -31.93 40.06 -3.87
CA ILE A 327 -33.25 40.69 -3.97
C ILE A 327 -33.22 41.71 -5.09
N ASN A 328 -34.11 41.55 -6.07
CA ASN A 328 -34.16 42.34 -7.30
C ASN A 328 -32.79 42.41 -7.98
N ASP A 329 -32.18 41.25 -8.25
CA ASP A 329 -30.85 41.11 -8.86
C ASP A 329 -29.75 41.87 -8.09
N GLY A 330 -29.86 41.91 -6.75
CA GLY A 330 -28.90 42.55 -5.85
C GLY A 330 -29.12 44.06 -5.64
N ARG A 331 -30.15 44.66 -6.23
CA ARG A 331 -30.45 46.10 -6.05
C ARG A 331 -30.97 46.45 -4.67
N VAL A 332 -31.55 45.48 -3.97
CA VAL A 332 -32.04 45.64 -2.60
C VAL A 332 -31.11 44.90 -1.67
N HIS A 333 -30.46 45.63 -0.76
CA HIS A 333 -29.55 45.04 0.20
C HIS A 333 -30.30 44.11 1.17
N CYS A 334 -29.81 42.88 1.29
CA CYS A 334 -30.31 41.87 2.21
C CYS A 334 -29.23 41.54 3.24
N ARG A 335 -29.56 41.63 4.53
CA ARG A 335 -28.69 41.20 5.62
C ARG A 335 -29.06 39.78 6.01
N VAL A 336 -28.07 38.90 6.06
CA VAL A 336 -28.24 37.51 6.51
C VAL A 336 -27.56 37.32 7.86
N ARG A 337 -28.26 36.69 8.80
CA ARG A 337 -27.72 36.32 10.12
C ARG A 337 -27.82 34.80 10.29
N ASP A 338 -26.71 34.17 10.65
CA ASP A 338 -26.68 32.76 11.03
C ASP A 338 -27.35 32.57 12.40
N LEU A 339 -28.30 31.64 12.47
CA LEU A 339 -28.99 31.25 13.71
C LEU A 339 -28.43 29.93 14.28
N GLY A 340 -27.43 29.34 13.64
CA GLY A 340 -26.86 28.04 13.97
C GLY A 340 -27.54 26.90 13.20
N GLN A 341 -26.87 25.73 13.18
CA GLN A 341 -27.37 24.51 12.53
C GLN A 341 -27.80 24.70 11.06
N ARG A 342 -27.17 25.64 10.33
CA ARG A 342 -27.49 26.01 8.94
C ARG A 342 -28.91 26.58 8.76
N ILE A 343 -29.38 27.28 9.78
CA ILE A 343 -30.61 28.08 9.72
C ILE A 343 -30.20 29.55 9.66
N TYR A 344 -30.77 30.30 8.74
CA TYR A 344 -30.42 31.69 8.48
C TYR A 344 -31.64 32.59 8.56
N LEU A 345 -31.48 33.78 9.15
CA LEU A 345 -32.48 34.84 9.12
C LEU A 345 -32.06 35.91 8.12
N ALA A 346 -32.80 36.04 7.04
CA ALA A 346 -32.62 37.10 6.06
C ALA A 346 -33.52 38.29 6.42
N THR A 347 -33.02 39.51 6.18
CA THR A 347 -33.71 40.75 6.48
C THR A 347 -33.43 41.79 5.40
N PHE A 348 -34.46 42.40 4.84
CA PHE A 348 -34.34 43.52 3.92
C PHE A 348 -35.35 44.62 4.25
N VAL A 349 -35.13 45.84 3.75
CA VAL A 349 -36.02 46.98 4.00
C VAL A 349 -36.60 47.46 2.65
N PRO A 350 -37.87 47.16 2.34
CA PRO A 350 -38.52 47.65 1.13
C PRO A 350 -38.80 49.14 1.26
N VAL A 351 -38.32 49.95 0.32
CA VAL A 351 -38.51 51.41 0.32
C VAL A 351 -39.48 51.89 -0.76
N GLN A 352 -39.76 51.05 -1.77
CA GLN A 352 -40.65 51.38 -2.87
C GLN A 352 -41.80 50.36 -2.94
N PRO A 353 -43.00 50.77 -3.37
CA PRO A 353 -44.14 49.86 -3.59
C PRO A 353 -43.99 49.10 -4.92
N THR A 354 -42.91 48.35 -5.07
CA THR A 354 -42.61 47.53 -6.25
C THR A 354 -42.52 46.06 -5.89
N ALA A 355 -42.55 45.19 -6.89
CA ALA A 355 -42.28 43.78 -6.68
C ALA A 355 -40.83 43.59 -6.16
N HIS A 356 -40.70 42.86 -5.07
CA HIS A 356 -39.41 42.44 -4.52
C HIS A 356 -39.26 40.93 -4.77
N VAL A 357 -38.44 40.58 -5.76
CA VAL A 357 -38.16 39.21 -6.16
C VAL A 357 -36.95 38.72 -5.37
N VAL A 358 -37.12 37.68 -4.57
CA VAL A 358 -36.03 37.02 -3.84
C VAL A 358 -35.56 35.84 -4.66
N GLN A 359 -34.31 35.88 -5.11
CA GLN A 359 -33.63 34.78 -5.77
C GLN A 359 -32.67 34.14 -4.78
N MET A 360 -32.69 32.80 -4.72
CA MET A 360 -31.79 32.04 -3.86
C MET A 360 -31.13 30.94 -4.66
N THR A 361 -29.84 30.74 -4.46
CA THR A 361 -29.12 29.61 -5.03
C THR A 361 -28.35 28.86 -3.97
N PHE A 362 -28.20 27.55 -4.15
CA PHE A 362 -27.42 26.67 -3.32
C PHE A 362 -26.45 25.88 -4.21
N ASN A 363 -25.14 26.09 -4.00
CA ASN A 363 -24.07 25.68 -4.94
C ASN A 363 -24.36 26.11 -6.39
N GLY A 364 -24.91 27.32 -6.57
CA GLY A 364 -25.25 27.87 -7.89
C GLY A 364 -26.52 27.31 -8.54
N SER A 365 -27.22 26.36 -7.92
CA SER A 365 -28.54 25.88 -8.39
C SER A 365 -29.66 26.60 -7.65
N ALA A 366 -30.75 26.95 -8.35
CA ALA A 366 -31.87 27.64 -7.75
C ALA A 366 -32.51 26.83 -6.60
N VAL A 367 -32.77 27.50 -5.48
CA VAL A 367 -33.63 26.98 -4.39
C VAL A 367 -35.07 27.28 -4.76
N LYS A 368 -35.96 26.28 -4.60
CA LYS A 368 -37.37 26.39 -4.98
C LYS A 368 -38.28 26.88 -3.87
#